data_AF-L9KV74-F1
#
_entry.id   AF-L9KV74-F1
#
_cell.length_a   1.000
_cell.length_b   1.000
_cell.length_c   1.000
_cell.angle_alpha   90.00
_cell.angle_beta   90.00
_cell.angle_gamma   90.00
#
_symmetry.space_group_name_H-M   'P 1'
#
loop_
_entity.id
_entity.type
_entity.pdbx_description
1 polymer ?
#
loop_
_entity_poly.entity_id
_entity_poly.type
_entity_poly.pdbx_seq_one_letter_code
_entity_poly.pdbx_strand_id
1 'polypeptide(L)'
;MAQASPNPWNPAPAPVSSPPLLLPIPAIVFIAVGIYLLLLGLVLLTRRCLLAQGCCTDCSSPCGKQGSSGPQDCCWTCAEACDFPLPSPAHYLDACCPPPPEARRLQLRLCGLGSPPFSLVIGQSGSLQGKNPSRGRSGAFKGWAPPPARQPRPAPPLRELNRLRSSRNAPQNRVLVTATAFAPAVHSPFAVRRPPAGPPSSGARQGDPMAKRKPEGSYFYMSHLSTALAFSFTPVASGQPHSQLGNTQQQTQLGKEVVTTSTMPYQYPALTPEQKKELSDIAHRIVAPGKGILAADESTGSIAKRLQSIGTENTEENRRFYRQLLLTADDRVNPCIGGVILFHETLYQKADDGRPFPQVIKSKGGVVGIKVDKGVVPLAGTNGETTTQGLDGLSERCAQYKKDGADFAKWRCVLKIGEHTPSALAIMENANVLARYASICQQNGIVPIVEPEILPDGDHDLKRCQYVTEKVLAAVYKALSDHHIYLEGTLLKPNMVTPGHACTQKYSHEEIAMATVTALRRTVPPAVTGITFLSGGQSEEEASINLNAINKCPLLKPWALTFSYGRALQASALKAWGGKKENLKAAQEEYIKRALANSLACQGKYTPSGQAGAAASESLFVSNHAY
;
A
#
# COMPACT_ATOMS: atom_id res chain seq x y z
N MET A 1 -28.25 88.56 -30.45
CA MET A 1 -26.95 88.64 -29.75
C MET A 1 -27.20 88.31 -28.28
N ALA A 2 -26.38 87.46 -27.67
CA ALA A 2 -26.46 87.06 -26.26
C ALA A 2 -25.06 86.71 -25.73
N GLN A 3 -24.89 86.69 -24.41
CA GLN A 3 -23.60 86.69 -23.72
C GLN A 3 -23.05 85.28 -23.42
N ALA A 4 -21.72 85.17 -23.24
CA ALA A 4 -21.08 84.23 -22.31
C ALA A 4 -19.67 84.74 -21.95
N SER A 5 -19.21 84.47 -20.71
CA SER A 5 -17.95 84.98 -20.15
C SER A 5 -16.73 84.10 -20.48
N PRO A 6 -15.48 84.63 -20.44
CA PRO A 6 -14.27 83.85 -20.64
C PRO A 6 -13.91 82.99 -19.40
N ASN A 7 -13.19 81.88 -19.60
CA ASN A 7 -12.66 81.04 -18.53
C ASN A 7 -11.27 80.46 -18.93
N PRO A 8 -10.30 80.26 -18.01
CA PRO A 8 -8.89 80.15 -18.38
C PRO A 8 -8.44 78.73 -18.74
N TRP A 9 -8.06 78.51 -20.00
CA TRP A 9 -7.47 77.26 -20.48
C TRP A 9 -6.26 77.50 -21.40
N ASN A 10 -5.07 77.67 -20.81
CA ASN A 10 -3.78 77.21 -21.36
C ASN A 10 -2.58 77.52 -20.44
N PRO A 11 -2.17 76.58 -19.57
CA PRO A 11 -0.77 76.41 -19.18
C PRO A 11 -0.07 75.42 -20.14
N ALA A 12 1.14 75.76 -20.59
CA ALA A 12 1.91 74.88 -21.48
C ALA A 12 2.46 73.64 -20.73
N PRO A 13 2.62 72.47 -21.41
CA PRO A 13 3.19 71.28 -20.79
C PRO A 13 4.70 71.44 -20.55
N ALA A 14 5.14 71.25 -19.29
CA ALA A 14 6.55 71.20 -18.94
C ALA A 14 7.14 69.80 -19.19
N PRO A 15 8.41 69.68 -19.62
CA PRO A 15 9.06 68.38 -19.82
C PRO A 15 9.57 67.81 -18.49
N VAL A 16 9.24 66.55 -18.19
CA VAL A 16 9.89 65.78 -17.12
C VAL A 16 10.37 64.45 -17.71
N SER A 17 11.67 64.38 -17.98
CA SER A 17 12.36 63.15 -18.34
C SER A 17 13.21 62.66 -17.17
N SER A 18 13.12 61.37 -16.87
CA SER A 18 13.99 60.69 -15.90
C SER A 18 14.01 59.20 -16.26
N PRO A 19 15.12 58.65 -16.79
CA PRO A 19 15.18 57.25 -17.16
C PRO A 19 15.32 56.35 -15.91
N PRO A 20 14.66 55.19 -15.86
CA PRO A 20 14.95 54.20 -14.83
C PRO A 20 16.34 53.61 -15.07
N LEU A 21 17.14 53.47 -14.01
CA LEU A 21 18.45 52.82 -14.05
C LEU A 21 18.30 51.29 -14.15
N LEU A 22 17.85 50.80 -15.30
CA LEU A 22 18.08 49.40 -15.67
C LEU A 22 19.56 49.23 -15.99
N LEU A 23 20.27 48.41 -15.19
CA LEU A 23 21.56 47.87 -15.59
C LEU A 23 21.38 47.09 -16.91
N PRO A 24 22.26 47.27 -17.91
CA PRO A 24 22.15 46.55 -19.16
C PRO A 24 22.32 45.05 -18.92
N ILE A 25 21.57 44.22 -19.65
CA ILE A 25 21.49 42.76 -19.44
C ILE A 25 22.88 42.09 -19.29
N PRO A 26 23.93 42.41 -20.07
CA PRO A 26 25.26 41.87 -19.86
C PRO A 26 25.83 42.09 -18.46
N ALA A 27 25.58 43.25 -17.83
CA ALA A 27 26.03 43.54 -16.47
C ALA A 27 25.29 42.69 -15.42
N ILE A 28 23.98 42.46 -15.62
CA ILE A 28 23.18 41.58 -14.75
C ILE A 28 23.70 40.14 -14.84
N VAL A 29 24.00 39.65 -16.04
CA VAL A 29 24.61 38.33 -16.25
C VAL A 29 25.99 38.24 -15.60
N PHE A 30 26.84 39.26 -15.75
CA PHE A 30 28.18 39.28 -15.16
C PHE A 30 28.14 39.26 -13.62
N ILE A 31 27.22 40.00 -13.01
CA ILE A 31 26.98 40.00 -11.56
C ILE A 31 26.47 38.63 -11.10
N ALA A 32 25.51 38.03 -11.80
CA ALA A 32 24.96 36.72 -11.45
C ALA A 32 26.02 35.60 -11.53
N VAL A 33 26.83 35.59 -12.59
CA VAL A 33 27.95 34.64 -12.74
C VAL A 33 29.03 34.87 -11.67
N GLY A 34 29.36 36.13 -11.37
CA GLY A 34 30.30 36.48 -10.29
C GLY A 34 29.84 35.97 -8.91
N ILE A 35 28.57 36.18 -8.56
CA ILE A 35 27.97 35.66 -7.32
C ILE A 35 27.99 34.13 -7.29
N TYR A 36 27.63 33.47 -8.40
CA TYR A 36 27.65 32.01 -8.50
C TYR A 36 29.06 31.42 -8.29
N LEU A 37 30.08 32.00 -8.92
CA LEU A 37 31.47 31.58 -8.76
C LEU A 37 32.00 31.83 -7.34
N LEU A 38 31.59 32.93 -6.69
CA LEU A 38 31.96 33.25 -5.32
C LEU A 38 31.32 32.25 -4.33
N LEU A 39 30.03 31.92 -4.51
CA LEU A 39 29.34 30.88 -3.73
C LEU A 39 29.98 29.50 -3.93
N LEU A 40 30.32 29.12 -5.18
CA LEU A 40 31.01 27.87 -5.48
C LEU A 40 32.39 27.81 -4.81
N GLY A 41 33.15 28.91 -4.85
CA GLY A 41 34.41 29.06 -4.14
C GLY A 41 34.26 28.91 -2.63
N LEU A 42 33.23 29.50 -2.03
CA LEU A 42 32.92 29.37 -0.60
C LEU A 42 32.63 27.92 -0.22
N VAL A 43 31.77 27.22 -0.99
CA VAL A 43 31.44 25.80 -0.75
C VAL A 43 32.69 24.90 -0.86
N LEU A 44 33.55 25.14 -1.85
CA LEU A 44 34.80 24.39 -2.01
C LEU A 44 35.81 24.68 -0.89
N LEU A 45 35.86 25.92 -0.39
CA LEU A 45 36.68 26.30 0.76
C LEU A 45 36.16 25.63 2.04
N THR A 46 34.85 25.71 2.32
CA THR A 46 34.21 25.02 3.46
C THR A 46 34.46 23.51 3.40
N ARG A 47 34.34 22.88 2.23
CA ARG A 47 34.68 21.46 2.05
C ARG A 47 36.14 21.16 2.37
N ARG A 48 37.09 22.01 1.95
CA ARG A 48 38.51 21.85 2.33
C ARG A 48 38.73 22.04 3.84
N CYS A 49 38.06 23.00 4.48
CA CYS A 49 38.16 23.19 5.93
C CYS A 49 37.61 21.98 6.71
N LEU A 50 36.47 21.43 6.32
CA LEU A 50 35.88 20.24 6.94
C LEU A 50 36.78 19.01 6.77
N LEU A 51 37.34 18.79 5.57
CA LEU A 51 38.29 17.70 5.34
C LEU A 51 39.59 17.87 6.14
N ALA A 52 40.10 19.10 6.26
CA ALA A 52 41.27 19.40 7.09
C ALA A 52 41.00 19.25 8.60
N GLN A 53 39.74 19.28 9.02
CA GLN A 53 39.28 18.97 10.38
C GLN A 53 38.95 17.48 10.60
N GLY A 54 39.18 16.62 9.61
CA GLY A 54 38.96 15.17 9.70
C GLY A 54 37.52 14.71 9.42
N CYS A 55 36.63 15.60 8.99
CA CYS A 55 35.23 15.26 8.70
C CYS A 55 35.09 14.60 7.31
N CYS A 56 35.35 13.29 7.23
CA CYS A 56 35.03 12.49 6.04
C CYS A 56 33.52 12.36 5.82
N THR A 57 33.08 12.52 4.57
CA THR A 57 31.66 12.54 4.17
C THR A 57 30.92 11.22 4.31
N ASP A 58 31.65 10.11 4.34
CA ASP A 58 31.11 8.75 4.28
C ASP A 58 31.10 8.04 5.66
N CYS A 59 31.52 8.76 6.71
CA CYS A 59 31.53 8.28 8.09
C CYS A 59 30.21 8.60 8.81
N SER A 60 29.20 7.75 8.64
CA SER A 60 27.86 7.88 9.26
C SER A 60 27.81 7.60 10.77
N SER A 61 28.76 8.13 11.56
CA SER A 61 28.72 8.17 13.04
C SER A 61 29.78 9.15 13.60
N PRO A 62 29.48 9.90 14.68
CA PRO A 62 30.46 10.75 15.34
C PRO A 62 31.43 9.93 16.19
N CYS A 63 32.70 9.85 15.81
CA CYS A 63 33.74 9.14 16.58
C CYS A 63 34.15 9.94 17.84
N GLY A 64 33.40 9.78 18.93
CA GLY A 64 33.62 10.49 20.18
C GLY A 64 34.76 9.95 21.04
N LYS A 65 36.02 10.23 20.68
CA LYS A 65 37.18 10.13 21.59
C LYS A 65 38.19 11.26 21.39
N GLN A 66 38.28 12.16 22.38
CA GLN A 66 39.52 12.90 22.65
C GLN A 66 40.30 12.14 23.73
N GLY A 67 41.57 11.79 23.48
CA GLY A 67 42.35 11.02 24.46
C GLY A 67 43.66 10.41 23.95
N SER A 68 44.63 11.26 23.61
CA SER A 68 46.07 10.96 23.43
C SER A 68 46.55 10.00 22.31
N SER A 69 47.74 10.33 21.77
CA SER A 69 48.69 9.53 20.96
C SER A 69 48.24 8.87 19.64
N GLY A 70 48.87 9.31 18.54
CA GLY A 70 49.30 8.42 17.44
C GLY A 70 48.33 8.16 16.27
N PRO A 71 48.41 8.93 15.16
CA PRO A 71 47.68 8.63 13.94
C PRO A 71 48.39 7.54 13.10
N GLN A 72 48.51 6.31 13.61
CA GLN A 72 49.13 5.19 12.88
C GLN A 72 48.46 3.81 13.13
N ASP A 73 47.99 3.51 14.35
CA ASP A 73 47.60 2.12 14.70
C ASP A 73 46.17 1.72 14.31
N CYS A 74 45.28 2.66 13.93
CA CYS A 74 43.90 2.33 13.54
C CYS A 74 43.74 1.66 12.17
N CYS A 75 44.81 1.55 11.36
CA CYS A 75 44.73 0.92 10.03
C CYS A 75 45.14 -0.56 10.03
N TRP A 76 45.89 -1.05 11.03
CA TRP A 76 46.45 -2.40 10.99
C TRP A 76 45.39 -3.49 11.27
N THR A 77 44.55 -3.28 12.28
CA THR A 77 43.50 -4.24 12.70
C THR A 77 42.36 -4.42 11.70
N CYS A 78 42.28 -3.60 10.65
CA CYS A 78 41.34 -3.77 9.54
C CYS A 78 41.98 -4.44 8.30
N ALA A 79 43.31 -4.58 8.25
CA ALA A 79 44.02 -5.13 7.10
C ALA A 79 44.12 -6.67 7.13
N GLU A 80 44.13 -7.28 8.31
CA GLU A 80 44.30 -8.73 8.47
C GLU A 80 43.00 -9.55 8.26
N ALA A 81 41.88 -8.90 7.90
CA ALA A 81 40.56 -9.52 7.83
C ALA A 81 40.01 -9.78 6.41
N CYS A 82 40.63 -9.22 5.36
CA CYS A 82 40.12 -9.24 3.99
C CYS A 82 41.21 -9.56 2.96
N ASP A 83 41.41 -10.85 2.68
CA ASP A 83 42.43 -11.35 1.75
C ASP A 83 41.97 -11.20 0.28
N PHE A 84 42.24 -10.03 -0.33
CA PHE A 84 41.96 -9.77 -1.75
C PHE A 84 42.93 -8.74 -2.37
N PRO A 85 43.62 -9.05 -3.49
CA PRO A 85 44.59 -8.15 -4.09
C PRO A 85 43.93 -7.04 -4.93
N LEU A 86 44.42 -5.81 -4.78
CA LEU A 86 44.05 -4.67 -5.64
C LEU A 86 45.02 -4.55 -6.84
N PRO A 87 44.52 -4.27 -8.06
CA PRO A 87 45.38 -4.12 -9.25
C PRO A 87 46.14 -2.79 -9.24
N SER A 88 47.38 -2.79 -9.74
CA SER A 88 48.21 -1.59 -9.85
C SER A 88 48.03 -0.87 -11.19
N PRO A 89 48.34 0.45 -11.31
CA PRO A 89 48.08 1.24 -12.51
C PRO A 89 48.99 0.97 -13.74
N ALA A 90 49.55 -0.24 -13.88
CA ALA A 90 50.62 -0.53 -14.82
C ALA A 90 50.17 -1.00 -16.22
N HIS A 91 48.91 -1.43 -16.39
CA HIS A 91 48.38 -1.93 -17.67
C HIS A 91 47.01 -1.34 -18.02
N TYR A 92 47.05 -0.20 -18.71
CA TYR A 92 46.03 0.20 -19.68
C TYR A 92 46.70 0.12 -21.07
N LEU A 93 45.94 -0.28 -22.11
CA LEU A 93 46.46 -0.82 -23.40
C LEU A 93 47.11 -2.20 -23.16
N ASP A 94 46.52 -3.33 -23.56
CA ASP A 94 46.05 -3.65 -24.92
C ASP A 94 44.73 -4.46 -24.96
N ALA A 95 44.29 -4.82 -26.18
CA ALA A 95 43.00 -5.45 -26.47
C ALA A 95 43.08 -6.97 -26.79
N CYS A 96 41.94 -7.53 -27.23
CA CYS A 96 41.73 -8.85 -27.86
C CYS A 96 41.55 -10.09 -26.95
N CYS A 97 40.30 -10.57 -26.86
CA CYS A 97 40.02 -12.01 -26.77
C CYS A 97 40.24 -12.66 -28.16
N PRO A 98 40.65 -13.94 -28.23
CA PRO A 98 39.70 -15.04 -28.42
C PRO A 98 39.97 -16.29 -27.52
N PRO A 99 39.14 -17.36 -27.55
CA PRO A 99 39.06 -18.35 -26.46
C PRO A 99 39.66 -19.75 -26.83
N PRO A 100 39.25 -20.93 -26.27
CA PRO A 100 40.17 -22.01 -25.84
C PRO A 100 40.33 -23.18 -26.84
N PRO A 101 41.16 -24.23 -26.52
CA PRO A 101 40.54 -25.51 -26.10
C PRO A 101 41.38 -26.47 -25.20
N GLU A 102 40.70 -27.53 -24.72
CA GLU A 102 41.15 -28.93 -24.45
C GLU A 102 42.24 -29.32 -23.41
N ALA A 103 41.74 -29.72 -22.22
CA ALA A 103 41.81 -31.06 -21.61
C ALA A 103 42.98 -32.05 -21.92
N ARG A 104 43.51 -32.67 -20.84
CA ARG A 104 44.00 -34.07 -20.85
C ARG A 104 43.51 -34.90 -19.65
N ARG A 105 43.15 -36.15 -19.93
CA ARG A 105 42.91 -37.28 -19.01
C ARG A 105 44.22 -38.12 -18.88
N LEU A 106 44.41 -39.18 -18.09
CA LEU A 106 43.71 -39.87 -16.98
C LEU A 106 44.76 -40.75 -16.24
N GLN A 107 44.59 -41.08 -14.95
CA GLN A 107 44.76 -42.42 -14.34
C GLN A 107 44.53 -42.32 -12.82
N LEU A 108 43.54 -42.93 -12.16
CA LEU A 108 43.10 -44.35 -11.99
C LEU A 108 43.85 -45.16 -10.91
N ARG A 109 43.13 -45.40 -9.78
CA ARG A 109 43.21 -46.47 -8.74
C ARG A 109 42.96 -45.84 -7.35
N LEU A 110 42.28 -46.47 -6.39
CA LEU A 110 41.35 -47.61 -6.38
C LEU A 110 40.52 -47.53 -5.07
N CYS A 111 39.30 -48.08 -5.03
CA CYS A 111 38.51 -48.17 -3.79
C CYS A 111 38.68 -49.52 -3.08
N GLY A 112 38.71 -49.50 -1.74
CA GLY A 112 38.57 -50.66 -0.83
C GLY A 112 38.23 -50.13 0.57
N LEU A 113 37.06 -50.43 1.14
CA LEU A 113 36.64 -51.67 1.83
C LEU A 113 37.07 -51.72 3.31
N GLY A 114 36.09 -51.73 4.24
CA GLY A 114 36.32 -52.04 5.66
C GLY A 114 35.31 -51.43 6.66
N SER A 115 34.47 -52.26 7.28
CA SER A 115 33.59 -51.97 8.44
C SER A 115 33.26 -53.29 9.19
N PRO A 116 32.76 -53.32 10.45
CA PRO A 116 32.76 -52.30 11.52
C PRO A 116 33.87 -52.55 12.58
N PRO A 117 33.78 -53.26 13.75
CA PRO A 117 32.65 -53.81 14.55
C PRO A 117 32.61 -53.49 16.09
N PHE A 118 31.41 -53.11 16.58
CA PHE A 118 30.82 -53.48 17.89
C PHE A 118 31.33 -52.99 19.29
N SER A 119 30.35 -52.99 20.22
CA SER A 119 30.40 -52.89 21.70
C SER A 119 30.43 -51.46 22.31
N LEU A 120 29.51 -50.97 23.17
CA LEU A 120 28.44 -51.50 24.07
C LEU A 120 28.83 -51.77 25.55
N VAL A 121 28.53 -50.79 26.42
CA VAL A 121 28.33 -50.87 27.89
C VAL A 121 27.29 -49.77 28.20
N ILE A 122 26.06 -49.95 28.70
CA ILE A 122 25.45 -50.75 29.80
C ILE A 122 25.71 -50.18 31.20
N GLY A 123 24.66 -49.59 31.79
CA GLY A 123 24.62 -49.10 33.17
C GLY A 123 23.23 -49.30 33.80
N GLN A 124 23.02 -50.47 34.40
CA GLN A 124 21.94 -50.78 35.36
C GLN A 124 22.36 -50.32 36.77
N SER A 125 21.52 -50.20 37.82
CA SER A 125 20.06 -50.22 38.01
C SER A 125 19.75 -49.61 39.39
N GLY A 126 18.48 -49.35 39.74
CA GLY A 126 18.10 -48.92 41.09
C GLY A 126 16.58 -48.82 41.26
N SER A 127 16.02 -49.54 42.24
CA SER A 127 14.58 -49.62 42.48
C SER A 127 14.24 -49.44 43.95
N LEU A 128 13.04 -48.90 44.27
CA LEU A 128 12.08 -49.56 45.18
C LEU A 128 10.74 -48.79 45.37
N GLN A 129 9.77 -49.55 45.87
CA GLN A 129 8.34 -49.31 46.12
C GLN A 129 8.00 -48.11 47.05
N GLY A 130 6.75 -47.59 47.02
CA GLY A 130 6.36 -46.46 47.89
C GLY A 130 4.89 -46.02 48.07
N LYS A 131 3.90 -46.93 48.10
CA LYS A 131 2.54 -46.78 48.71
C LYS A 131 1.73 -45.46 48.59
N ASN A 132 0.60 -45.55 47.88
CA ASN A 132 -0.69 -44.82 48.10
C ASN A 132 -1.31 -45.22 49.49
N PRO A 133 -2.45 -44.70 50.05
CA PRO A 133 -3.48 -43.81 49.45
C PRO A 133 -4.20 -42.78 50.39
N SER A 134 -5.33 -42.23 49.90
CA SER A 134 -6.56 -41.82 50.63
C SER A 134 -6.74 -40.30 50.98
N ARG A 135 -7.96 -39.73 51.11
CA ARG A 135 -9.35 -40.26 50.99
C ARG A 135 -10.45 -39.18 50.82
N GLY A 136 -11.50 -39.47 50.03
CA GLY A 136 -12.84 -38.83 50.10
C GLY A 136 -12.97 -37.41 49.48
N ARG A 137 -14.17 -36.87 49.19
CA ARG A 137 -15.58 -37.33 49.27
C ARG A 137 -16.47 -36.41 48.37
N SER A 138 -17.70 -36.72 47.92
CA SER A 138 -18.35 -37.98 47.48
C SER A 138 -19.82 -37.74 47.04
N GLY A 139 -20.17 -37.87 45.75
CA GLY A 139 -21.57 -37.96 45.26
C GLY A 139 -21.84 -37.27 43.90
N ALA A 140 -22.97 -37.47 43.21
CA ALA A 140 -23.94 -38.58 43.24
C ALA A 140 -24.96 -38.52 42.07
N PHE A 141 -25.09 -39.61 41.30
CA PHE A 141 -26.27 -40.07 40.52
C PHE A 141 -26.81 -39.30 39.28
N LYS A 142 -27.51 -40.11 38.44
CA LYS A 142 -28.22 -39.81 37.16
C LYS A 142 -27.29 -39.44 35.98
N GLY A 143 -27.30 -40.14 34.83
CA GLY A 143 -27.94 -41.40 34.44
C GLY A 143 -28.93 -41.26 33.28
N TRP A 144 -28.50 -41.62 32.06
CA TRP A 144 -29.32 -41.82 30.86
C TRP A 144 -28.62 -42.82 29.92
N ALA A 145 -29.40 -43.55 29.12
CA ALA A 145 -28.92 -44.65 28.26
C ALA A 145 -28.93 -44.25 26.76
N PRO A 146 -28.09 -44.87 25.91
CA PRO A 146 -28.05 -44.55 24.48
C PRO A 146 -29.22 -45.18 23.69
N PRO A 147 -29.73 -44.53 22.63
CA PRO A 147 -30.74 -45.11 21.74
C PRO A 147 -30.12 -46.17 20.79
N PRO A 148 -30.90 -47.19 20.36
CA PRO A 148 -30.39 -48.31 19.57
C PRO A 148 -30.36 -48.03 18.05
N ALA A 149 -29.55 -48.83 17.34
CA ALA A 149 -29.49 -48.84 15.88
C ALA A 149 -30.77 -49.38 15.21
N ARG A 150 -30.98 -49.04 13.93
CA ARG A 150 -31.99 -49.65 13.05
C ARG A 150 -31.34 -50.21 11.79
N GLN A 151 -31.76 -51.41 11.38
CA GLN A 151 -31.48 -51.99 10.06
C GLN A 151 -32.74 -51.92 9.15
N PRO A 152 -32.61 -52.13 7.82
CA PRO A 152 -33.60 -51.66 6.84
C PRO A 152 -34.61 -52.72 6.33
N ARG A 153 -35.77 -52.23 5.84
CA ARG A 153 -36.72 -52.81 4.85
C ARG A 153 -38.01 -51.95 4.82
N PRO A 154 -38.92 -52.07 3.82
CA PRO A 154 -38.76 -52.44 2.40
C PRO A 154 -39.46 -51.42 1.44
N ALA A 155 -39.48 -51.69 0.13
CA ALA A 155 -40.46 -51.14 -0.84
C ALA A 155 -41.58 -52.20 -1.09
N PRO A 156 -42.83 -51.85 -1.49
CA PRO A 156 -43.20 -51.49 -2.88
C PRO A 156 -44.44 -50.53 -2.93
N PRO A 157 -45.34 -50.46 -3.94
CA PRO A 157 -45.34 -50.92 -5.35
C PRO A 157 -45.70 -49.84 -6.42
N LEU A 158 -45.79 -50.25 -7.69
CA LEU A 158 -46.30 -49.48 -8.85
C LEU A 158 -47.74 -49.87 -9.22
N ARG A 159 -48.52 -48.93 -9.79
CA ARG A 159 -49.52 -49.10 -10.89
C ARG A 159 -50.12 -47.73 -11.29
N GLU A 160 -50.07 -47.34 -12.58
CA GLU A 160 -51.14 -47.43 -13.62
C GLU A 160 -52.34 -46.48 -13.38
N LEU A 161 -52.92 -45.75 -14.37
CA LEU A 161 -53.05 -46.01 -15.82
C LEU A 161 -53.45 -44.74 -16.64
N ASN A 162 -53.29 -44.79 -17.99
CA ASN A 162 -53.83 -43.89 -19.05
C ASN A 162 -53.06 -42.56 -19.37
N ARG A 163 -52.94 -42.07 -20.62
CA ARG A 163 -53.32 -42.62 -21.96
C ARG A 163 -52.51 -41.98 -23.11
N LEU A 164 -52.17 -42.79 -24.13
CA LEU A 164 -52.03 -42.51 -25.57
C LEU A 164 -51.10 -41.37 -26.10
N ARG A 165 -50.08 -41.79 -26.88
CA ARG A 165 -49.72 -41.41 -28.30
C ARG A 165 -49.58 -39.91 -28.67
N SER A 166 -48.66 -39.47 -29.54
CA SER A 166 -47.77 -40.10 -30.55
C SER A 166 -46.70 -39.07 -31.02
N SER A 167 -45.55 -39.38 -31.66
CA SER A 167 -44.81 -40.64 -31.90
C SER A 167 -43.49 -40.36 -32.65
N ARG A 168 -42.43 -41.17 -32.40
CA ARG A 168 -41.26 -41.43 -33.31
C ARG A 168 -40.32 -40.23 -33.61
N ASN A 169 -39.00 -40.37 -33.76
CA ASN A 169 -38.07 -41.50 -33.56
C ASN A 169 -36.65 -40.97 -33.25
N ALA A 170 -35.85 -41.74 -32.50
CA ALA A 170 -34.38 -41.64 -32.44
C ALA A 170 -33.75 -42.62 -33.48
N PRO A 171 -32.41 -42.91 -33.59
CA PRO A 171 -31.30 -42.91 -32.61
C PRO A 171 -30.19 -41.86 -32.94
N GLN A 172 -29.12 -41.57 -32.17
CA GLN A 172 -28.01 -42.38 -31.61
C GLN A 172 -27.18 -43.15 -32.68
N ASN A 173 -25.86 -43.40 -32.59
CA ASN A 173 -24.81 -43.06 -31.62
C ASN A 173 -23.40 -43.30 -32.23
N ARG A 174 -22.33 -42.63 -31.73
CA ARG A 174 -20.91 -43.11 -31.68
C ARG A 174 -20.15 -43.37 -33.02
N VAL A 175 -18.80 -43.54 -33.15
CA VAL A 175 -17.54 -43.15 -32.43
C VAL A 175 -16.31 -43.48 -33.34
N LEU A 176 -15.12 -42.89 -33.09
CA LEU A 176 -13.77 -43.26 -33.65
C LEU A 176 -13.52 -42.90 -35.15
N VAL A 177 -12.30 -42.77 -35.73
CA VAL A 177 -10.86 -42.86 -35.31
C VAL A 177 -10.00 -41.82 -36.11
N THR A 178 -8.72 -41.60 -35.73
CA THR A 178 -7.53 -41.11 -36.52
C THR A 178 -7.64 -39.89 -37.47
N ALA A 179 -6.76 -38.86 -37.47
CA ALA A 179 -5.29 -38.71 -37.30
C ALA A 179 -4.42 -38.87 -38.57
N THR A 180 -3.98 -37.73 -39.14
CA THR A 180 -2.68 -37.49 -39.82
C THR A 180 -2.49 -35.96 -39.98
N ALA A 181 -1.26 -35.51 -40.27
CA ALA A 181 -0.93 -34.09 -40.47
C ALA A 181 -0.14 -33.87 -41.77
N PHE A 182 -0.36 -32.73 -42.46
CA PHE A 182 0.50 -32.25 -43.56
C PHE A 182 0.35 -30.72 -43.79
N ALA A 183 1.44 -30.12 -44.26
CA ALA A 183 1.60 -28.79 -44.86
C ALA A 183 2.77 -28.91 -45.89
N PRO A 184 3.21 -27.89 -46.68
CA PRO A 184 2.77 -26.49 -46.83
C PRO A 184 2.62 -26.04 -48.32
N ALA A 185 2.37 -24.73 -48.58
CA ALA A 185 2.75 -23.90 -49.75
C ALA A 185 1.90 -22.60 -49.72
N VAL A 186 2.36 -21.34 -49.75
CA VAL A 186 3.40 -20.58 -50.52
C VAL A 186 2.84 -19.89 -51.77
N HIS A 187 2.71 -18.54 -51.72
CA HIS A 187 3.12 -17.60 -52.79
C HIS A 187 3.09 -16.12 -52.30
N SER A 188 3.98 -15.30 -52.87
CA SER A 188 4.17 -13.83 -52.69
C SER A 188 4.45 -13.20 -54.08
N PRO A 189 4.80 -11.90 -54.29
CA PRO A 189 4.91 -10.71 -53.39
C PRO A 189 4.32 -9.40 -54.00
N PHE A 190 4.48 -8.22 -53.36
CA PHE A 190 5.18 -7.01 -53.93
C PHE A 190 5.29 -5.78 -52.96
N ALA A 191 6.07 -4.77 -53.36
CA ALA A 191 6.46 -3.53 -52.64
C ALA A 191 5.29 -2.53 -52.36
N VAL A 192 5.23 -1.67 -51.32
CA VAL A 192 6.19 -0.77 -50.61
C VAL A 192 6.44 0.60 -51.29
N ARG A 193 5.93 1.71 -50.69
CA ARG A 193 6.59 3.04 -50.55
C ARG A 193 5.86 3.99 -49.57
N ARG A 194 6.44 5.17 -49.29
CA ARG A 194 6.14 6.09 -48.16
C ARG A 194 5.26 7.30 -48.53
N PRO A 195 4.56 7.95 -47.58
CA PRO A 195 3.99 9.30 -47.70
C PRO A 195 4.95 10.41 -47.18
N PRO A 196 4.71 11.69 -47.56
CA PRO A 196 4.96 12.80 -46.63
C PRO A 196 3.98 14.01 -46.73
N ALA A 197 3.90 14.77 -45.63
CA ALA A 197 3.69 16.23 -45.49
C ALA A 197 2.37 16.94 -45.90
N GLY A 198 1.84 17.72 -44.94
CA GLY A 198 1.53 19.16 -45.14
C GLY A 198 0.09 19.61 -45.45
N PRO A 199 -0.54 20.44 -44.58
CA PRO A 199 -1.78 21.16 -44.91
C PRO A 199 -1.55 22.63 -45.34
N PRO A 200 -2.30 23.17 -46.32
CA PRO A 200 -2.35 24.60 -46.67
C PRO A 200 -3.55 25.33 -46.02
N SER A 201 -3.74 26.62 -46.33
CA SER A 201 -4.56 27.56 -45.54
C SER A 201 -5.48 28.49 -46.35
N SER A 202 -6.40 29.15 -45.62
CA SER A 202 -7.12 30.40 -45.96
C SER A 202 -8.34 30.38 -46.92
N GLY A 203 -9.28 31.29 -46.69
CA GLY A 203 -10.51 31.56 -47.45
C GLY A 203 -11.56 32.27 -46.58
N ALA A 204 -12.19 33.36 -47.05
CA ALA A 204 -12.95 34.28 -46.17
C ALA A 204 -14.23 34.90 -46.77
N ARG A 205 -15.18 35.27 -45.89
CA ARG A 205 -16.24 36.32 -45.98
C ARG A 205 -17.01 36.34 -44.63
N GLN A 206 -16.99 37.43 -43.85
CA GLN A 206 -17.79 38.69 -43.92
C GLN A 206 -19.24 38.56 -43.41
N GLY A 207 -19.57 39.30 -42.33
CA GLY A 207 -20.94 39.45 -41.78
C GLY A 207 -20.97 39.83 -40.28
N ASP A 208 -20.98 41.13 -39.98
CA ASP A 208 -21.09 41.76 -38.63
C ASP A 208 -22.39 42.62 -38.62
N PRO A 209 -22.89 43.27 -37.53
CA PRO A 209 -22.39 43.35 -36.14
C PRO A 209 -23.47 43.23 -35.01
N MET A 210 -23.04 43.15 -33.73
CA MET A 210 -23.46 44.12 -32.66
C MET A 210 -22.94 43.81 -31.22
N ALA A 211 -22.94 44.87 -30.40
CA ALA A 211 -23.04 44.88 -28.92
C ALA A 211 -21.94 44.23 -28.04
N LYS A 212 -20.87 45.00 -27.81
CA LYS A 212 -19.83 44.79 -26.77
C LYS A 212 -20.42 44.71 -25.34
N ARG A 213 -19.87 43.84 -24.48
CA ARG A 213 -19.60 44.12 -23.04
C ARG A 213 -18.29 43.46 -22.59
N LYS A 214 -17.47 44.20 -21.83
CA LYS A 214 -16.34 43.70 -21.02
C LYS A 214 -16.70 43.80 -19.53
N PRO A 215 -16.11 42.98 -18.66
CA PRO A 215 -15.66 43.40 -17.34
C PRO A 215 -14.17 43.80 -17.38
N GLU A 216 -13.75 44.67 -16.48
CA GLU A 216 -12.37 45.17 -16.39
C GLU A 216 -11.60 44.47 -15.24
N GLY A 217 -10.27 44.47 -15.32
CA GLY A 217 -9.41 43.89 -14.29
C GLY A 217 -9.08 44.89 -13.18
N SER A 218 -9.28 44.50 -11.92
CA SER A 218 -8.99 45.34 -10.76
C SER A 218 -7.52 45.23 -10.32
N TYR A 219 -6.70 46.23 -10.66
CA TYR A 219 -5.42 46.47 -9.98
C TYR A 219 -5.63 47.42 -8.81
N PHE A 220 -5.34 46.98 -7.58
CA PHE A 220 -5.31 47.85 -6.42
C PHE A 220 -3.93 48.49 -6.25
N TYR A 221 -3.90 49.82 -6.22
CA TYR A 221 -2.78 50.57 -5.63
C TYR A 221 -2.99 50.67 -4.11
N MET A 222 -1.91 50.51 -3.34
CA MET A 222 -1.79 51.05 -1.99
C MET A 222 -0.55 51.93 -1.89
N SER A 223 -0.64 52.98 -1.07
CA SER A 223 0.34 54.05 -0.96
C SER A 223 1.52 53.71 -0.03
N HIS A 224 2.64 54.39 -0.25
CA HIS A 224 3.82 54.30 0.60
C HIS A 224 3.58 54.87 2.00
N LEU A 225 4.18 54.25 3.01
CA LEU A 225 4.54 54.89 4.28
C LEU A 225 5.89 54.34 4.73
N SER A 226 6.93 55.18 4.65
CA SER A 226 8.30 54.81 4.99
C SER A 226 8.63 55.25 6.42
N THR A 227 9.16 54.36 7.23
CA THR A 227 9.86 54.73 8.48
C THR A 227 11.04 53.79 8.66
N ALA A 228 12.25 54.33 8.56
CA ALA A 228 13.48 53.59 8.80
C ALA A 228 14.01 53.95 10.20
N LEU A 229 14.43 52.94 10.95
CA LEU A 229 15.17 53.10 12.20
C LEU A 229 16.39 52.18 12.14
N ALA A 230 17.57 52.78 12.01
CA ALA A 230 18.84 52.07 12.00
C ALA A 230 19.41 51.98 13.41
N PHE A 231 20.03 50.85 13.74
CA PHE A 231 20.96 50.75 14.87
C PHE A 231 22.25 50.06 14.41
N SER A 232 23.38 50.67 14.74
CA SER A 232 24.70 50.32 14.22
C SER A 232 25.45 49.36 15.15
N PHE A 233 26.28 48.50 14.57
CA PHE A 233 27.31 47.74 15.29
C PHE A 233 28.69 48.32 15.03
N THR A 234 29.46 48.60 16.09
CA THR A 234 30.94 48.62 16.08
C THR A 234 31.48 48.13 17.44
N PRO A 235 32.66 47.47 17.48
CA PRO A 235 33.22 46.86 18.69
C PRO A 235 34.40 47.63 19.31
N VAL A 236 34.75 47.32 20.56
CA VAL A 236 36.03 47.68 21.21
C VAL A 236 36.52 46.47 22.03
N ALA A 237 37.84 46.34 22.25
CA ALA A 237 38.48 45.16 22.85
C ALA A 237 39.58 45.52 23.89
N SER A 238 40.08 44.46 24.54
CA SER A 238 41.35 44.34 25.31
C SER A 238 41.56 45.12 26.62
N GLY A 239 42.25 44.48 27.58
CA GLY A 239 42.72 45.09 28.84
C GLY A 239 42.87 44.11 30.03
N GLN A 240 44.10 43.70 30.36
CA GLN A 240 44.52 43.10 31.65
C GLN A 240 45.33 44.18 32.45
N PRO A 241 46.02 43.96 33.61
CA PRO A 241 46.31 42.72 34.39
C PRO A 241 46.28 42.85 35.95
N HIS A 242 46.92 41.88 36.62
CA HIS A 242 47.26 41.74 38.07
C HIS A 242 46.16 41.15 39.00
N SER A 243 46.32 40.08 39.82
CA SER A 243 47.44 39.37 40.51
C SER A 243 47.66 39.81 41.97
N GLN A 244 47.93 38.96 42.99
CA GLN A 244 48.23 37.51 43.03
C GLN A 244 47.15 36.74 43.89
N LEU A 245 47.33 35.78 44.83
CA LEU A 245 48.49 35.10 45.46
C LEU A 245 48.08 33.78 46.19
N GLY A 246 48.71 32.63 45.85
CA GLY A 246 48.80 31.40 46.67
C GLY A 246 47.58 30.44 46.69
N ASN A 247 47.71 29.11 46.84
CA ASN A 247 48.93 28.26 46.91
C ASN A 247 48.67 26.84 46.34
N THR A 248 49.61 26.37 45.50
CA THR A 248 50.27 25.05 45.57
C THR A 248 49.46 23.73 45.62
N GLN A 249 49.26 23.15 44.43
CA GLN A 249 49.46 21.72 44.06
C GLN A 249 48.48 20.58 44.43
N GLN A 250 48.60 19.56 43.58
CA GLN A 250 48.19 18.14 43.63
C GLN A 250 46.70 17.75 43.48
N GLN A 251 46.43 17.23 42.28
CA GLN A 251 45.28 16.40 41.94
C GLN A 251 45.32 15.08 42.73
N THR A 252 44.19 14.59 43.23
CA THR A 252 43.84 13.16 43.19
C THR A 252 42.33 13.02 43.05
N GLN A 253 41.90 12.18 42.11
CA GLN A 253 40.58 11.51 41.96
C GLN A 253 39.33 12.12 42.64
N LEU A 254 38.30 12.39 41.83
CA LEU A 254 37.02 11.69 42.02
C LEU A 254 36.28 11.55 40.68
N GLY A 255 36.20 10.34 40.15
CA GLY A 255 35.43 10.05 38.95
C GLY A 255 33.93 10.01 39.27
N LYS A 256 33.15 10.97 38.77
CA LYS A 256 31.70 10.85 38.72
C LYS A 256 31.31 10.23 37.38
N GLU A 257 30.75 9.02 37.42
CA GLU A 257 30.03 8.48 36.26
C GLU A 257 28.90 9.43 35.88
N VAL A 258 28.91 9.91 34.63
CA VAL A 258 27.77 10.62 34.08
C VAL A 258 26.73 9.57 33.73
N VAL A 259 25.87 9.25 34.69
CA VAL A 259 24.66 8.47 34.46
C VAL A 259 23.81 9.24 33.46
N THR A 260 23.82 8.77 32.20
CA THR A 260 22.99 9.31 31.13
C THR A 260 21.55 8.90 31.38
N THR A 261 20.88 9.64 32.26
CA THR A 261 19.44 9.52 32.51
C THR A 261 18.72 9.73 31.20
N SER A 262 18.26 8.63 30.58
CA SER A 262 17.43 8.68 29.39
C SER A 262 16.13 9.39 29.74
N THR A 263 16.02 10.66 29.34
CA THR A 263 14.80 11.45 29.56
C THR A 263 13.68 10.80 28.75
N MET A 264 12.73 10.20 29.47
CA MET A 264 11.49 9.69 28.90
C MET A 264 10.87 10.76 27.99
N PRO A 265 10.44 10.41 26.77
CA PRO A 265 9.94 11.40 25.83
C PRO A 265 8.68 12.08 26.38
N TYR A 266 8.70 13.41 26.42
CA TYR A 266 7.54 14.21 26.84
C TYR A 266 6.37 13.97 25.88
N GLN A 267 5.21 13.61 26.43
CA GLN A 267 4.02 13.34 25.64
C GLN A 267 3.30 14.64 25.27
N TYR A 268 3.16 14.89 23.96
CA TYR A 268 2.22 15.86 23.41
C TYR A 268 1.01 15.09 22.84
N PRO A 269 -0.17 15.11 23.48
CA PRO A 269 -1.32 14.32 23.03
C PRO A 269 -1.83 14.78 21.66
N ALA A 270 -1.71 13.91 20.65
CA ALA A 270 -2.21 14.21 19.30
C ALA A 270 -3.75 14.22 19.19
N LEU A 271 -4.47 13.58 20.12
CA LEU A 271 -5.94 13.44 20.10
C LEU A 271 -6.52 13.57 21.51
N THR A 272 -7.66 14.25 21.63
CA THR A 272 -8.45 14.30 22.87
C THR A 272 -9.15 12.96 23.16
N PRO A 273 -9.65 12.71 24.39
CA PRO A 273 -10.43 11.52 24.71
C PRO A 273 -11.67 11.35 23.81
N GLU A 274 -12.31 12.45 23.42
CA GLU A 274 -13.51 12.49 22.58
C GLU A 274 -13.19 12.07 21.14
N GLN A 275 -12.12 12.62 20.56
CA GLN A 275 -11.63 12.22 19.24
C GLN A 275 -11.22 10.74 19.21
N LYS A 276 -10.53 10.27 20.25
CA LYS A 276 -10.19 8.85 20.41
C LYS A 276 -11.44 7.97 20.45
N LYS A 277 -12.44 8.36 21.25
CA LYS A 277 -13.71 7.63 21.32
C LYS A 277 -14.41 7.59 19.97
N GLU A 278 -14.53 8.71 19.26
CA GLU A 278 -15.18 8.76 17.95
C GLU A 278 -14.50 7.80 16.95
N LEU A 279 -13.17 7.88 16.83
CA LEU A 279 -12.40 7.03 15.93
C LEU A 279 -12.53 5.55 16.29
N SER A 280 -12.54 5.20 17.59
CA SER A 280 -12.70 3.81 18.01
C SER A 280 -14.13 3.30 17.81
N ASP A 281 -15.16 4.11 18.10
CA ASP A 281 -16.56 3.78 17.83
C ASP A 281 -16.84 3.62 16.32
N ILE A 282 -16.15 4.38 15.45
CA ILE A 282 -16.18 4.18 14.00
C ILE A 282 -15.53 2.84 13.63
N ALA A 283 -14.30 2.59 14.09
CA ALA A 283 -13.55 1.38 13.75
C ALA A 283 -14.30 0.11 14.16
N HIS A 284 -14.85 0.05 15.38
CA HIS A 284 -15.62 -1.09 15.87
C HIS A 284 -16.92 -1.33 15.09
N ARG A 285 -17.61 -0.28 14.61
CA ARG A 285 -18.80 -0.44 13.75
C ARG A 285 -18.48 -1.06 12.39
N ILE A 286 -17.31 -0.75 11.83
CA ILE A 286 -16.88 -1.26 10.52
C ILE A 286 -16.58 -2.77 10.58
N VAL A 287 -15.97 -3.25 11.66
CA VAL A 287 -15.55 -4.67 11.82
C VAL A 287 -16.37 -5.47 12.83
N ALA A 288 -17.61 -5.03 13.10
CA ALA A 288 -18.52 -5.74 14.00
C ALA A 288 -18.76 -7.20 13.56
N PRO A 289 -19.09 -8.13 14.48
CA PRO A 289 -19.18 -9.56 14.15
C PRO A 289 -20.10 -9.87 12.97
N GLY A 290 -19.58 -10.59 11.97
CA GLY A 290 -20.30 -10.89 10.73
C GLY A 290 -20.21 -9.82 9.64
N LYS A 291 -19.64 -8.64 9.93
CA LYS A 291 -19.49 -7.53 8.96
C LYS A 291 -18.08 -7.46 8.36
N GLY A 292 -18.01 -6.94 7.14
CA GLY A 292 -16.79 -6.52 6.47
C GLY A 292 -17.02 -5.32 5.55
N ILE A 293 -16.10 -5.06 4.63
CA ILE A 293 -16.09 -3.85 3.80
C ILE A 293 -16.25 -4.20 2.31
N LEU A 294 -17.17 -3.51 1.63
CA LEU A 294 -17.19 -3.43 0.17
C LEU A 294 -16.21 -2.34 -0.28
N ALA A 295 -15.20 -2.71 -1.06
CA ALA A 295 -14.30 -1.76 -1.70
C ALA A 295 -14.80 -1.46 -3.12
N ALA A 296 -15.51 -0.34 -3.29
CA ALA A 296 -16.02 0.18 -4.56
C ALA A 296 -15.30 1.49 -4.94
N ASP A 297 -14.01 1.59 -4.57
CA ASP A 297 -13.15 2.75 -4.73
C ASP A 297 -12.29 2.74 -6.00
N GLU A 298 -12.72 1.99 -7.03
CA GLU A 298 -12.07 1.99 -8.33
C GLU A 298 -12.11 3.40 -8.94
N SER A 299 -10.93 3.93 -9.30
CA SER A 299 -10.84 5.18 -10.04
C SER A 299 -11.44 5.04 -11.44
N THR A 300 -11.72 6.16 -12.11
CA THR A 300 -12.21 6.20 -13.49
C THR A 300 -11.34 5.38 -14.46
N GLY A 301 -10.03 5.30 -14.24
CA GLY A 301 -9.13 4.44 -15.03
C GLY A 301 -9.14 2.97 -14.62
N SER A 302 -9.27 2.68 -13.31
CA SER A 302 -9.30 1.32 -12.79
C SER A 302 -10.61 0.59 -13.13
N ILE A 303 -11.75 1.31 -13.10
CA ILE A 303 -13.07 0.77 -13.48
C ILE A 303 -13.24 0.65 -14.99
N ALA A 304 -12.50 1.41 -15.80
CA ALA A 304 -12.49 1.26 -17.26
C ALA A 304 -12.19 -0.20 -17.65
N LYS A 305 -11.14 -0.79 -17.06
CA LYS A 305 -10.73 -2.19 -17.26
C LYS A 305 -11.83 -3.20 -16.86
N ARG A 306 -12.69 -2.84 -15.90
CA ARG A 306 -13.80 -3.68 -15.43
C ARG A 306 -15.00 -3.59 -16.38
N LEU A 307 -15.43 -2.39 -16.76
CA LEU A 307 -16.53 -2.20 -17.72
C LEU A 307 -16.18 -2.75 -19.11
N GLN A 308 -14.94 -2.59 -19.57
CA GLN A 308 -14.43 -3.18 -20.81
C GLN A 308 -14.54 -4.71 -20.82
N SER A 309 -14.31 -5.39 -19.67
CA SER A 309 -14.39 -6.86 -19.58
C SER A 309 -15.82 -7.42 -19.78
N ILE A 310 -16.84 -6.55 -19.73
CA ILE A 310 -18.25 -6.87 -20.02
C ILE A 310 -18.79 -6.05 -21.22
N GLY A 311 -17.92 -5.53 -22.08
CA GLY A 311 -18.32 -4.76 -23.27
C GLY A 311 -19.05 -3.44 -22.99
N THR A 312 -18.96 -2.90 -21.78
CA THR A 312 -19.68 -1.71 -21.34
C THR A 312 -18.79 -0.45 -21.44
N GLU A 313 -19.34 0.65 -21.93
CA GLU A 313 -18.63 1.93 -22.04
C GLU A 313 -18.40 2.58 -20.66
N ASN A 314 -17.24 3.22 -20.46
CA ASN A 314 -16.89 3.92 -19.22
C ASN A 314 -17.47 5.34 -19.15
N THR A 315 -18.79 5.48 -19.28
CA THR A 315 -19.51 6.75 -19.04
C THR A 315 -19.73 6.97 -17.54
N GLU A 316 -20.00 8.22 -17.14
CA GLU A 316 -20.35 8.52 -15.75
C GLU A 316 -21.66 7.82 -15.33
N GLU A 317 -22.69 7.81 -16.18
CA GLU A 317 -23.94 7.09 -15.93
C GLU A 317 -23.73 5.59 -15.74
N ASN A 318 -22.83 4.95 -16.50
CA ASN A 318 -22.55 3.52 -16.31
C ASN A 318 -21.79 3.26 -14.99
N ARG A 319 -20.88 4.16 -14.58
CA ARG A 319 -20.24 4.09 -13.25
C ARG A 319 -21.26 4.31 -12.12
N ARG A 320 -22.12 5.33 -12.24
CA ARG A 320 -23.19 5.66 -11.29
C ARG A 320 -24.18 4.51 -11.14
N PHE A 321 -24.69 3.97 -12.25
CA PHE A 321 -25.65 2.86 -12.26
C PHE A 321 -25.03 1.57 -11.66
N TYR A 322 -23.78 1.26 -11.99
CA TYR A 322 -23.10 0.10 -11.39
C TYR A 322 -22.85 0.25 -9.89
N ARG A 323 -22.47 1.45 -9.43
CA ARG A 323 -22.37 1.75 -7.99
C ARG A 323 -23.76 1.69 -7.32
N GLN A 324 -24.80 2.26 -7.93
CA GLN A 324 -26.18 2.13 -7.46
C GLN A 324 -26.60 0.67 -7.29
N LEU A 325 -26.35 -0.18 -8.29
CA LEU A 325 -26.68 -1.61 -8.28
C LEU A 325 -26.17 -2.30 -7.02
N LEU A 326 -24.92 -2.05 -6.63
CA LEU A 326 -24.33 -2.60 -5.40
C LEU A 326 -24.94 -1.97 -4.13
N LEU A 327 -25.14 -0.65 -4.11
CA LEU A 327 -25.59 0.08 -2.92
C LEU A 327 -27.09 -0.05 -2.63
N THR A 328 -27.92 -0.33 -3.63
CA THR A 328 -29.37 -0.55 -3.52
C THR A 328 -29.79 -2.02 -3.58
N ALA A 329 -28.84 -2.95 -3.41
CA ALA A 329 -29.16 -4.34 -3.10
C ALA A 329 -30.05 -4.42 -1.83
N ASP A 330 -30.84 -5.47 -1.68
CA ASP A 330 -31.79 -5.57 -0.57
C ASP A 330 -31.10 -5.79 0.80
N ASP A 331 -31.89 -5.79 1.87
CA ASP A 331 -31.38 -5.70 3.23
C ASP A 331 -30.67 -6.95 3.76
N ARG A 332 -30.61 -8.03 2.96
CA ARG A 332 -29.72 -9.19 3.21
C ARG A 332 -28.24 -8.78 3.32
N VAL A 333 -27.81 -7.67 2.72
CA VAL A 333 -26.42 -7.17 2.85
C VAL A 333 -26.17 -6.36 4.13
N ASN A 334 -27.20 -5.86 4.80
CA ASN A 334 -27.07 -4.97 5.96
C ASN A 334 -26.36 -5.62 7.16
N PRO A 335 -26.57 -6.92 7.51
CA PRO A 335 -25.75 -7.60 8.51
C PRO A 335 -24.36 -8.02 7.99
N CYS A 336 -24.12 -7.98 6.66
CA CYS A 336 -22.86 -8.40 6.04
C CYS A 336 -21.85 -7.25 5.85
N ILE A 337 -22.33 -6.01 5.68
CA ILE A 337 -21.49 -4.85 5.33
C ILE A 337 -21.46 -3.87 6.51
N GLY A 338 -20.26 -3.59 7.03
CA GLY A 338 -19.99 -2.57 8.04
C GLY A 338 -19.46 -1.27 7.45
N GLY A 339 -18.80 -1.31 6.29
CA GLY A 339 -18.36 -0.11 5.59
C GLY A 339 -18.36 -0.27 4.07
N VAL A 340 -18.44 0.85 3.35
CA VAL A 340 -18.21 0.90 1.91
C VAL A 340 -17.16 1.96 1.58
N ILE A 341 -16.10 1.56 0.89
CA ILE A 341 -15.11 2.51 0.35
C ILE A 341 -15.60 3.01 -1.00
N LEU A 342 -15.66 4.33 -1.17
CA LEU A 342 -16.03 4.99 -2.41
C LEU A 342 -14.83 5.69 -3.06
N PHE A 343 -14.91 5.88 -4.37
CA PHE A 343 -14.08 6.83 -5.09
C PHE A 343 -14.68 8.25 -5.00
N HIS A 344 -13.87 9.29 -5.18
CA HIS A 344 -14.28 10.70 -5.05
C HIS A 344 -15.55 11.04 -5.86
N GLU A 345 -15.60 10.63 -7.13
CA GLU A 345 -16.78 10.79 -8.01
C GLU A 345 -18.06 10.23 -7.36
N THR A 346 -17.98 9.03 -6.80
CA THR A 346 -19.12 8.31 -6.23
C THR A 346 -19.56 8.86 -4.86
N LEU A 347 -18.70 9.58 -4.14
CA LEU A 347 -19.10 10.24 -2.88
C LEU A 347 -20.20 11.30 -3.12
N TYR A 348 -20.19 11.96 -4.27
CA TYR A 348 -21.13 13.04 -4.64
C TYR A 348 -22.23 12.61 -5.64
N GLN A 349 -22.16 11.38 -6.15
CA GLN A 349 -23.20 10.79 -7.01
C GLN A 349 -24.48 10.44 -6.23
N LYS A 350 -25.58 10.31 -6.97
CA LYS A 350 -26.94 10.04 -6.46
C LYS A 350 -27.54 8.78 -7.08
N ALA A 351 -28.41 8.14 -6.31
CA ALA A 351 -29.32 7.11 -6.81
C ALA A 351 -30.49 7.73 -7.60
N ASP A 352 -31.22 6.90 -8.34
CA ASP A 352 -32.39 7.27 -9.16
C ASP A 352 -33.55 7.83 -8.30
N ASP A 353 -33.57 7.52 -6.99
CA ASP A 353 -34.49 8.10 -6.00
C ASP A 353 -34.05 9.49 -5.49
N GLY A 354 -32.97 10.05 -6.05
CA GLY A 354 -32.43 11.36 -5.72
C GLY A 354 -31.53 11.41 -4.47
N ARG A 355 -31.43 10.33 -3.69
CA ARG A 355 -30.57 10.30 -2.48
C ARG A 355 -29.09 10.24 -2.86
N PRO A 356 -28.21 11.03 -2.22
CA PRO A 356 -26.76 10.84 -2.31
C PRO A 356 -26.35 9.44 -1.86
N PHE A 357 -25.37 8.81 -2.51
CA PHE A 357 -24.91 7.48 -2.11
C PHE A 357 -24.46 7.36 -0.64
N PRO A 358 -23.84 8.38 0.00
CA PRO A 358 -23.60 8.38 1.44
C PRO A 358 -24.86 8.17 2.29
N GLN A 359 -26.01 8.75 1.89
CA GLN A 359 -27.29 8.57 2.58
C GLN A 359 -27.85 7.15 2.36
N VAL A 360 -27.70 6.60 1.16
CA VAL A 360 -28.09 5.20 0.86
C VAL A 360 -27.34 4.23 1.77
N ILE A 361 -26.01 4.36 1.86
CA ILE A 361 -25.14 3.53 2.71
C ILE A 361 -25.53 3.65 4.19
N LYS A 362 -25.67 4.88 4.71
CA LYS A 362 -26.04 5.12 6.11
C LYS A 362 -27.45 4.60 6.44
N SER A 363 -28.41 4.70 5.50
CA SER A 363 -29.77 4.14 5.69
C SER A 363 -29.81 2.60 5.81
N LYS A 364 -28.78 1.91 5.30
CA LYS A 364 -28.61 0.45 5.41
C LYS A 364 -27.68 0.03 6.57
N GLY A 365 -27.32 0.96 7.46
CA GLY A 365 -26.47 0.68 8.62
C GLY A 365 -24.99 0.43 8.29
N GLY A 366 -24.53 0.88 7.12
CA GLY A 366 -23.12 0.88 6.73
C GLY A 366 -22.44 2.22 7.04
N VAL A 367 -21.14 2.18 7.31
CA VAL A 367 -20.29 3.37 7.42
C VAL A 367 -19.79 3.77 6.02
N VAL A 368 -19.70 5.06 5.73
CA VAL A 368 -19.17 5.58 4.45
C VAL A 368 -17.67 5.81 4.59
N GLY A 369 -16.89 5.39 3.60
CA GLY A 369 -15.47 5.66 3.52
C GLY A 369 -15.00 6.12 2.15
N ILE A 370 -13.81 6.71 2.10
CA ILE A 370 -13.30 7.41 0.92
C ILE A 370 -11.84 7.01 0.61
N LYS A 371 -11.54 6.67 -0.64
CA LYS A 371 -10.14 6.55 -1.10
C LYS A 371 -9.53 7.95 -1.20
N VAL A 372 -8.40 8.18 -0.53
CA VAL A 372 -7.74 9.49 -0.47
C VAL A 372 -6.33 9.54 -1.07
N ASP A 373 -5.68 8.40 -1.34
CA ASP A 373 -4.44 8.36 -2.12
C ASP A 373 -4.66 8.85 -3.57
N LYS A 374 -3.60 9.38 -4.17
CA LYS A 374 -3.55 9.86 -5.56
C LYS A 374 -2.77 8.87 -6.46
N GLY A 375 -2.76 7.58 -6.11
CA GLY A 375 -2.05 6.53 -6.84
C GLY A 375 -0.56 6.39 -6.50
N VAL A 376 0.10 5.45 -7.17
CA VAL A 376 1.52 5.11 -6.97
C VAL A 376 2.45 5.86 -7.92
N VAL A 377 3.69 6.10 -7.49
CA VAL A 377 4.78 6.68 -8.29
C VAL A 377 6.07 5.87 -8.11
N PRO A 378 6.92 5.71 -9.14
CA PRO A 378 8.11 4.88 -9.09
C PRO A 378 9.20 5.49 -8.19
N LEU A 379 9.95 4.64 -7.49
CA LEU A 379 11.11 5.04 -6.71
C LEU A 379 12.38 4.97 -7.57
N ALA A 380 13.02 6.12 -7.78
CA ALA A 380 14.28 6.21 -8.52
C ALA A 380 15.38 5.36 -7.85
N GLY A 381 16.18 4.65 -8.66
CA GLY A 381 17.20 3.72 -8.16
C GLY A 381 16.69 2.36 -7.70
N THR A 382 15.38 2.07 -7.81
CA THR A 382 14.80 0.76 -7.47
C THR A 382 14.43 -0.07 -8.70
N ASN A 383 14.28 -1.40 -8.52
CA ASN A 383 13.84 -2.30 -9.59
C ASN A 383 12.30 -2.30 -9.74
N GLY A 384 11.76 -1.18 -10.23
CA GLY A 384 10.32 -1.02 -10.49
C GLY A 384 9.45 -0.98 -9.23
N GLU A 385 10.02 -0.53 -8.09
CA GLU A 385 9.28 -0.34 -6.85
C GLU A 385 8.62 1.04 -6.80
N THR A 386 7.66 1.23 -5.89
CA THR A 386 6.82 2.42 -5.84
C THR A 386 6.65 2.95 -4.42
N THR A 387 6.47 4.27 -4.29
CA THR A 387 5.76 4.90 -3.16
C THR A 387 4.36 5.35 -3.63
N THR A 388 3.59 5.95 -2.74
CA THR A 388 2.21 6.41 -3.00
C THR A 388 2.11 7.90 -2.71
N GLN A 389 1.51 8.65 -3.62
CA GLN A 389 1.37 10.10 -3.50
C GLN A 389 -0.02 10.50 -2.98
N GLY A 390 -0.14 11.71 -2.41
CA GLY A 390 -1.45 12.29 -2.07
C GLY A 390 -1.56 13.08 -0.77
N LEU A 391 -0.46 13.28 -0.02
CA LEU A 391 -0.46 14.01 1.25
C LEU A 391 -0.78 15.51 1.07
N ASP A 392 -0.46 16.09 -0.10
CA ASP A 392 -0.68 17.50 -0.38
C ASP A 392 -2.18 17.83 -0.43
N GLY A 393 -2.62 18.74 0.44
CA GLY A 393 -4.03 19.07 0.62
C GLY A 393 -4.86 17.97 1.30
N LEU A 394 -4.22 16.97 1.95
CA LEU A 394 -4.94 15.84 2.52
C LEU A 394 -5.78 16.22 3.74
N SER A 395 -5.33 17.17 4.58
CA SER A 395 -6.08 17.57 5.78
C SER A 395 -7.40 18.23 5.41
N GLU A 396 -7.33 19.16 4.46
CA GLU A 396 -8.46 19.92 3.91
C GLU A 396 -9.46 19.00 3.22
N ARG A 397 -8.94 18.01 2.47
CA ARG A 397 -9.76 16.94 1.85
C ARG A 397 -10.44 16.06 2.91
N CYS A 398 -9.73 15.63 3.96
CA CYS A 398 -10.31 14.84 5.04
C CYS A 398 -11.39 15.63 5.82
N ALA A 399 -11.13 16.90 6.15
CA ALA A 399 -12.11 17.79 6.77
C ALA A 399 -13.37 17.96 5.90
N GLN A 400 -13.21 18.06 4.58
CA GLN A 400 -14.33 18.16 3.66
C GLN A 400 -15.10 16.83 3.55
N TYR A 401 -14.41 15.71 3.34
CA TYR A 401 -15.05 14.39 3.28
C TYR A 401 -15.77 14.01 4.58
N LYS A 402 -15.29 14.47 5.75
CA LYS A 402 -15.98 14.30 7.04
C LYS A 402 -17.33 15.02 7.06
N LYS A 403 -17.39 16.27 6.58
CA LYS A 403 -18.65 17.03 6.41
C LYS A 403 -19.59 16.37 5.41
N ASP A 404 -19.04 15.86 4.30
CA ASP A 404 -19.78 15.15 3.26
C ASP A 404 -20.18 13.72 3.67
N GLY A 405 -19.83 13.31 4.89
CA GLY A 405 -20.36 12.14 5.58
C GLY A 405 -19.51 10.88 5.52
N ALA A 406 -18.28 10.92 5.03
CA ALA A 406 -17.32 9.83 5.21
C ALA A 406 -16.79 9.82 6.66
N ASP A 407 -16.66 8.64 7.26
CA ASP A 407 -16.14 8.45 8.62
C ASP A 407 -14.81 7.68 8.64
N PHE A 408 -14.42 7.03 7.53
CA PHE A 408 -13.14 6.37 7.37
C PHE A 408 -12.52 6.65 5.99
N ALA A 409 -11.21 6.46 5.86
CA ALA A 409 -10.47 6.64 4.62
C ALA A 409 -9.66 5.40 4.26
N LYS A 410 -9.14 5.36 3.03
CA LYS A 410 -8.26 4.30 2.55
C LYS A 410 -7.09 4.87 1.75
N TRP A 411 -5.90 4.31 1.95
CA TRP A 411 -4.67 4.66 1.22
C TRP A 411 -3.88 3.39 0.88
N ARG A 412 -3.68 3.13 -0.42
CA ARG A 412 -3.00 1.92 -0.92
C ARG A 412 -1.52 2.16 -1.22
N CYS A 413 -0.65 1.55 -0.41
CA CYS A 413 0.75 1.32 -0.75
C CYS A 413 0.94 -0.03 -1.45
N VAL A 414 2.04 -0.16 -2.22
CA VAL A 414 2.32 -1.34 -3.05
C VAL A 414 3.77 -1.76 -2.92
N LEU A 415 3.99 -3.03 -2.60
CA LEU A 415 5.29 -3.67 -2.54
C LEU A 415 5.28 -4.94 -3.41
N LYS A 416 6.42 -5.33 -3.95
CA LYS A 416 6.55 -6.50 -4.82
C LYS A 416 7.62 -7.44 -4.27
N ILE A 417 7.32 -8.74 -4.24
CA ILE A 417 8.32 -9.78 -3.95
C ILE A 417 9.08 -10.10 -5.24
N GLY A 418 10.39 -10.14 -5.14
CA GLY A 418 11.29 -10.62 -6.17
C GLY A 418 12.59 -11.12 -5.55
N GLU A 419 13.63 -11.22 -6.37
CA GLU A 419 14.99 -11.54 -5.96
C GLU A 419 15.52 -10.49 -4.97
N HIS A 420 15.57 -9.23 -5.42
CA HIS A 420 16.09 -8.07 -4.71
C HIS A 420 15.00 -7.16 -4.10
N THR A 421 13.73 -7.57 -4.13
CA THR A 421 12.57 -6.75 -3.70
C THR A 421 11.65 -7.51 -2.73
N PRO A 422 10.97 -6.81 -1.79
CA PRO A 422 11.00 -5.36 -1.60
C PRO A 422 12.28 -4.86 -0.91
N SER A 423 12.82 -3.74 -1.37
CA SER A 423 14.05 -3.14 -0.83
C SER A 423 13.81 -2.43 0.50
N ALA A 424 14.88 -2.19 1.26
CA ALA A 424 14.81 -1.41 2.50
C ALA A 424 14.23 0.00 2.28
N LEU A 425 14.56 0.63 1.14
CA LEU A 425 14.00 1.94 0.75
C LEU A 425 12.49 1.85 0.55
N ALA A 426 12.01 0.89 -0.26
CA ALA A 426 10.58 0.74 -0.53
C ALA A 426 9.77 0.40 0.73
N ILE A 427 10.31 -0.41 1.65
CA ILE A 427 9.66 -0.71 2.93
C ILE A 427 9.58 0.55 3.82
N MET A 428 10.69 1.25 4.02
CA MET A 428 10.77 2.46 4.86
C MET A 428 9.81 3.55 4.38
N GLU A 429 9.85 3.85 3.08
CA GLU A 429 9.07 4.93 2.48
C GLU A 429 7.57 4.64 2.49
N ASN A 430 7.13 3.43 2.12
CA ASN A 430 5.71 3.07 2.19
C ASN A 430 5.20 3.04 3.64
N ALA A 431 6.00 2.60 4.61
CA ALA A 431 5.64 2.65 6.03
C ALA A 431 5.49 4.10 6.54
N ASN A 432 6.43 4.98 6.20
CA ASN A 432 6.42 6.40 6.56
C ASN A 432 5.22 7.14 5.93
N VAL A 433 4.94 6.95 4.64
CA VAL A 433 3.83 7.65 3.98
C VAL A 433 2.47 7.18 4.50
N LEU A 434 2.31 5.89 4.83
CA LEU A 434 1.11 5.37 5.52
C LEU A 434 0.93 6.00 6.90
N ALA A 435 2.01 6.20 7.66
CA ALA A 435 1.95 6.82 8.98
C ALA A 435 1.59 8.31 8.91
N ARG A 436 2.15 9.05 7.94
CA ARG A 436 1.75 10.45 7.63
C ARG A 436 0.26 10.54 7.24
N TYR A 437 -0.20 9.65 6.36
CA TYR A 437 -1.61 9.54 5.96
C TYR A 437 -2.52 9.28 7.17
N ALA A 438 -2.17 8.31 8.01
CA ALA A 438 -2.96 7.91 9.17
C ALA A 438 -3.11 9.06 10.18
N SER A 439 -2.02 9.79 10.44
CA SER A 439 -2.01 10.94 11.35
C SER A 439 -3.00 12.01 10.89
N ILE A 440 -2.92 12.41 9.62
CA ILE A 440 -3.78 13.45 9.03
C ILE A 440 -5.25 13.03 9.02
N CYS A 441 -5.56 11.74 8.83
CA CYS A 441 -6.94 11.24 8.94
C CYS A 441 -7.49 11.36 10.37
N GLN A 442 -6.72 10.91 11.38
CA GLN A 442 -7.18 10.93 12.77
C GLN A 442 -7.38 12.36 13.29
N GLN A 443 -6.54 13.33 12.89
CA GLN A 443 -6.76 14.76 13.19
C GLN A 443 -8.11 15.30 12.69
N ASN A 444 -8.67 14.70 11.64
CA ASN A 444 -9.91 15.12 10.97
C ASN A 444 -11.12 14.22 11.31
N GLY A 445 -11.04 13.39 12.35
CA GLY A 445 -12.15 12.49 12.74
C GLY A 445 -12.42 11.35 11.76
N ILE A 446 -11.41 10.98 10.96
CA ILE A 446 -11.48 9.93 9.94
C ILE A 446 -10.61 8.74 10.36
N VAL A 447 -11.19 7.53 10.44
CA VAL A 447 -10.43 6.30 10.70
C VAL A 447 -9.60 5.92 9.46
N PRO A 448 -8.26 5.78 9.55
CA PRO A 448 -7.46 5.33 8.42
C PRO A 448 -7.48 3.80 8.28
N ILE A 449 -7.74 3.32 7.06
CA ILE A 449 -7.40 1.97 6.62
C ILE A 449 -6.00 1.99 6.02
N VAL A 450 -5.07 1.35 6.74
CA VAL A 450 -3.67 1.20 6.35
C VAL A 450 -3.54 -0.01 5.41
N GLU A 451 -3.35 0.21 4.11
CA GLU A 451 -3.30 -0.84 3.07
C GLU A 451 -1.86 -0.97 2.47
N PRO A 452 -0.94 -1.72 3.11
CA PRO A 452 0.35 -2.10 2.53
C PRO A 452 0.20 -3.39 1.72
N GLU A 453 -0.23 -3.31 0.46
CA GLU A 453 -0.40 -4.50 -0.38
C GLU A 453 0.94 -5.03 -0.88
N ILE A 454 1.32 -6.23 -0.43
CA ILE A 454 2.37 -7.01 -1.07
C ILE A 454 1.72 -7.80 -2.22
N LEU A 455 2.19 -7.58 -3.44
CA LEU A 455 1.65 -8.22 -4.65
C LEU A 455 2.03 -9.72 -4.70
N PRO A 456 1.10 -10.61 -5.10
CA PRO A 456 1.37 -12.03 -5.34
C PRO A 456 2.05 -12.30 -6.69
N ASP A 457 2.54 -11.28 -7.40
CA ASP A 457 3.32 -11.46 -8.63
C ASP A 457 4.63 -12.23 -8.34
N GLY A 458 4.93 -13.23 -9.18
CA GLY A 458 6.12 -14.08 -9.06
C GLY A 458 5.82 -15.53 -8.71
N ASP A 459 6.87 -16.33 -8.58
CA ASP A 459 6.91 -17.78 -8.33
C ASP A 459 7.24 -18.16 -6.89
N HIS A 460 7.46 -17.15 -6.03
CA HIS A 460 7.90 -17.27 -4.65
C HIS A 460 6.99 -18.17 -3.78
N ASP A 461 7.60 -18.86 -2.82
CA ASP A 461 6.91 -19.80 -1.94
C ASP A 461 6.10 -19.10 -0.82
N LEU A 462 5.25 -19.86 -0.13
CA LEU A 462 4.44 -19.34 0.99
C LEU A 462 5.31 -18.75 2.12
N LYS A 463 6.49 -19.32 2.37
CA LYS A 463 7.41 -18.85 3.44
C LYS A 463 8.06 -17.52 3.10
N ARG A 464 8.45 -17.29 1.84
CA ARG A 464 8.95 -15.99 1.36
C ARG A 464 7.88 -14.91 1.48
N CYS A 465 6.63 -15.22 1.14
CA CYS A 465 5.51 -14.31 1.36
C CYS A 465 5.29 -14.01 2.85
N GLN A 466 5.35 -15.03 3.72
CA GLN A 466 5.24 -14.85 5.17
C GLN A 466 6.36 -13.95 5.71
N TYR A 467 7.62 -14.23 5.34
CA TYR A 467 8.79 -13.46 5.75
C TYR A 467 8.67 -11.99 5.34
N VAL A 468 8.33 -11.71 4.08
CA VAL A 468 8.18 -10.33 3.61
C VAL A 468 7.01 -9.62 4.30
N THR A 469 5.88 -10.31 4.50
CA THR A 469 4.74 -9.78 5.26
C THR A 469 5.13 -9.42 6.70
N GLU A 470 5.92 -10.27 7.37
CA GLU A 470 6.43 -10.00 8.72
C GLU A 470 7.38 -8.79 8.75
N LYS A 471 8.27 -8.62 7.76
CA LYS A 471 9.16 -7.45 7.69
C LYS A 471 8.43 -6.15 7.37
N VAL A 472 7.48 -6.17 6.43
CA VAL A 472 6.69 -5.00 6.05
C VAL A 472 5.80 -4.54 7.19
N LEU A 473 5.05 -5.45 7.83
CA LEU A 473 4.15 -5.07 8.93
C LEU A 473 4.92 -4.58 10.17
N ALA A 474 6.08 -5.16 10.49
CA ALA A 474 6.93 -4.64 11.56
C ALA A 474 7.38 -3.18 11.30
N ALA A 475 7.79 -2.87 10.06
CA ALA A 475 8.16 -1.49 9.68
C ALA A 475 6.95 -0.54 9.71
N VAL A 476 5.78 -0.97 9.21
CA VAL A 476 4.53 -0.19 9.26
C VAL A 476 4.14 0.12 10.70
N TYR A 477 4.11 -0.85 11.62
CA TYR A 477 3.74 -0.58 13.01
C TYR A 477 4.77 0.24 13.78
N LYS A 478 6.07 0.14 13.44
CA LYS A 478 7.08 1.08 13.94
C LYS A 478 6.81 2.51 13.48
N ALA A 479 6.54 2.73 12.20
CA ALA A 479 6.19 4.05 11.68
C ALA A 479 4.88 4.60 12.27
N LEU A 480 3.84 3.77 12.44
CA LEU A 480 2.60 4.17 13.12
C LEU A 480 2.86 4.60 14.58
N SER A 481 3.77 3.93 15.29
CA SER A 481 4.21 4.35 16.63
C SER A 481 4.96 5.68 16.61
N ASP A 482 5.87 5.86 15.65
CA ASP A 482 6.72 7.06 15.52
C ASP A 482 5.91 8.32 15.17
N HIS A 483 4.82 8.17 14.41
CA HIS A 483 3.87 9.26 14.09
C HIS A 483 2.69 9.35 15.08
N HIS A 484 2.80 8.70 16.23
CA HIS A 484 1.88 8.79 17.38
C HIS A 484 0.43 8.36 17.07
N ILE A 485 0.25 7.39 16.18
CA ILE A 485 -1.07 6.93 15.72
C ILE A 485 -1.81 6.16 16.82
N TYR A 486 -3.07 6.51 17.04
CA TYR A 486 -3.95 5.85 18.00
C TYR A 486 -4.54 4.57 17.38
N LEU A 487 -3.97 3.41 17.71
CA LEU A 487 -4.21 2.16 16.99
C LEU A 487 -5.65 1.64 17.11
N GLU A 488 -6.30 1.87 18.25
CA GLU A 488 -7.72 1.56 18.50
C GLU A 488 -8.67 2.40 17.64
N GLY A 489 -8.15 3.43 16.96
CA GLY A 489 -8.81 4.22 15.94
C GLY A 489 -8.29 3.95 14.51
N THR A 490 -7.74 2.76 14.24
CA THR A 490 -7.24 2.34 12.92
C THR A 490 -7.77 0.96 12.50
N LEU A 491 -7.66 0.65 11.20
CA LEU A 491 -7.84 -0.69 10.66
C LEU A 491 -6.67 -1.04 9.72
N LEU A 492 -6.24 -2.31 9.72
CA LEU A 492 -5.26 -2.82 8.77
C LEU A 492 -5.97 -3.46 7.56
N LYS A 493 -5.42 -3.30 6.36
CA LYS A 493 -5.84 -4.00 5.14
C LYS A 493 -4.62 -4.64 4.47
N PRO A 494 -4.13 -5.78 4.99
CA PRO A 494 -2.98 -6.47 4.43
C PRO A 494 -3.44 -7.43 3.33
N ASN A 495 -2.50 -7.87 2.49
CA ASN A 495 -2.65 -9.12 1.77
C ASN A 495 -2.80 -10.30 2.75
N MET A 496 -3.44 -11.37 2.31
CA MET A 496 -3.24 -12.68 2.93
C MET A 496 -1.83 -13.18 2.60
N VAL A 497 -1.29 -14.07 3.43
CA VAL A 497 -0.02 -14.74 3.14
C VAL A 497 -0.32 -15.95 2.25
N THR A 498 -0.08 -15.80 0.95
CA THR A 498 -0.27 -16.82 -0.08
C THR A 498 1.06 -17.13 -0.77
N PRO A 499 1.22 -18.26 -1.47
CA PRO A 499 2.27 -18.38 -2.47
C PRO A 499 2.13 -17.31 -3.58
N GLY A 500 3.20 -17.09 -4.34
CA GLY A 500 3.17 -16.31 -5.57
C GLY A 500 2.30 -16.99 -6.64
N HIS A 501 1.70 -16.19 -7.53
CA HIS A 501 0.75 -16.67 -8.53
C HIS A 501 1.34 -17.70 -9.51
N ALA A 502 2.64 -17.59 -9.82
CA ALA A 502 3.36 -18.54 -10.65
C ALA A 502 4.01 -19.71 -9.86
N CYS A 503 3.81 -19.79 -8.54
CA CYS A 503 4.45 -20.79 -7.70
C CYS A 503 3.98 -22.20 -8.10
N THR A 504 4.94 -23.11 -8.33
CA THR A 504 4.67 -24.50 -8.72
C THR A 504 4.15 -25.33 -7.55
N GLN A 505 4.68 -25.12 -6.34
CA GLN A 505 4.18 -25.73 -5.11
C GLN A 505 2.77 -25.23 -4.81
N LYS A 506 1.88 -26.16 -4.43
CA LYS A 506 0.51 -25.86 -3.98
C LYS A 506 0.41 -26.05 -2.47
N TYR A 507 -0.49 -25.27 -1.87
CA TYR A 507 -0.71 -25.17 -0.43
C TYR A 507 -2.21 -25.21 -0.16
N SER A 508 -2.58 -25.72 1.01
CA SER A 508 -3.95 -25.74 1.52
C SER A 508 -4.40 -24.36 2.02
N HIS A 509 -5.72 -24.18 2.13
CA HIS A 509 -6.32 -23.00 2.76
C HIS A 509 -5.93 -22.91 4.25
N GLU A 510 -5.72 -24.05 4.89
CA GLU A 510 -5.25 -24.21 6.27
C GLU A 510 -3.79 -23.73 6.44
N GLU A 511 -2.91 -23.99 5.47
CA GLU A 511 -1.54 -23.46 5.46
C GLU A 511 -1.51 -21.95 5.23
N ILE A 512 -2.29 -21.45 4.26
CA ILE A 512 -2.49 -20.01 4.01
C ILE A 512 -3.00 -19.32 5.29
N ALA A 513 -3.97 -19.94 5.97
CA ALA A 513 -4.50 -19.45 7.24
C ALA A 513 -3.47 -19.46 8.38
N MET A 514 -2.69 -20.54 8.51
CA MET A 514 -1.65 -20.65 9.53
C MET A 514 -0.55 -19.62 9.32
N ALA A 515 -0.05 -19.47 8.09
CA ALA A 515 0.98 -18.49 7.72
C ALA A 515 0.49 -17.05 7.93
N THR A 516 -0.74 -16.75 7.49
CA THR A 516 -1.36 -15.41 7.66
C THR A 516 -1.54 -15.06 9.13
N VAL A 517 -2.19 -15.93 9.92
CA VAL A 517 -2.43 -15.66 11.35
C VAL A 517 -1.11 -15.61 12.14
N THR A 518 -0.10 -16.40 11.76
CA THR A 518 1.25 -16.34 12.38
C THR A 518 1.96 -15.01 12.10
N ALA A 519 1.96 -14.54 10.85
CA ALA A 519 2.60 -13.26 10.49
C ALA A 519 1.97 -12.08 11.24
N LEU A 520 0.63 -12.04 11.32
CA LEU A 520 -0.09 -11.00 12.03
C LEU A 520 0.18 -11.05 13.54
N ARG A 521 0.15 -12.25 14.15
CA ARG A 521 0.49 -12.47 15.58
C ARG A 521 1.93 -12.07 15.96
N ARG A 522 2.84 -11.93 14.99
CA ARG A 522 4.23 -11.52 15.19
C ARG A 522 4.47 -10.02 15.01
N THR A 523 3.50 -9.27 14.50
CA THR A 523 3.74 -7.88 14.01
C THR A 523 2.66 -6.88 14.39
N VAL A 524 1.39 -7.28 14.45
CA VAL A 524 0.27 -6.39 14.76
C VAL A 524 0.14 -6.25 16.29
N PRO A 525 -0.01 -5.04 16.85
CA PRO A 525 -0.33 -4.86 18.27
C PRO A 525 -1.81 -5.21 18.58
N PRO A 526 -2.14 -5.82 19.74
CA PRO A 526 -3.52 -6.12 20.16
C PRO A 526 -4.51 -4.95 20.13
N ALA A 527 -4.03 -3.70 20.16
CA ALA A 527 -4.85 -2.48 20.12
C ALA A 527 -5.52 -2.21 18.75
N VAL A 528 -5.07 -2.81 17.65
CA VAL A 528 -5.66 -2.56 16.31
C VAL A 528 -7.06 -3.14 16.22
N THR A 529 -8.10 -2.31 16.06
CA THR A 529 -9.50 -2.75 16.17
C THR A 529 -9.89 -3.88 15.20
N GLY A 530 -9.31 -3.93 14.00
CA GLY A 530 -9.56 -5.02 13.06
C GLY A 530 -8.65 -5.07 11.85
N ILE A 531 -8.64 -6.24 11.23
CA ILE A 531 -7.86 -6.58 10.04
C ILE A 531 -8.85 -6.97 8.95
N THR A 532 -8.81 -6.22 7.86
CA THR A 532 -9.82 -6.20 6.80
C THR A 532 -9.16 -6.59 5.47
N PHE A 533 -8.88 -7.88 5.28
CA PHE A 533 -8.01 -8.37 4.19
C PHE A 533 -8.44 -7.87 2.80
N LEU A 534 -7.46 -7.52 1.96
CA LEU A 534 -7.68 -7.40 0.53
C LEU A 534 -7.75 -8.78 -0.13
N SER A 535 -8.54 -8.94 -1.18
CA SER A 535 -8.64 -10.21 -1.91
C SER A 535 -7.44 -10.47 -2.83
N GLY A 536 -6.68 -9.43 -3.19
CA GLY A 536 -5.61 -9.53 -4.17
C GLY A 536 -6.16 -10.03 -5.51
N GLY A 537 -5.49 -11.04 -6.08
CA GLY A 537 -5.92 -11.75 -7.30
C GLY A 537 -6.74 -13.02 -7.07
N GLN A 538 -7.12 -13.34 -5.83
CA GLN A 538 -7.90 -14.55 -5.52
C GLN A 538 -9.26 -14.55 -6.24
N SER A 539 -9.83 -15.74 -6.51
CA SER A 539 -11.22 -15.84 -6.95
C SER A 539 -12.21 -15.41 -5.84
N GLU A 540 -13.48 -15.20 -6.19
CA GLU A 540 -14.49 -14.83 -5.17
C GLU A 540 -14.66 -15.94 -4.13
N GLU A 541 -14.59 -17.20 -4.57
CA GLU A 541 -14.70 -18.39 -3.74
C GLU A 541 -13.43 -18.65 -2.91
N GLU A 542 -12.25 -18.55 -3.53
CA GLU A 542 -10.96 -18.71 -2.87
C GLU A 542 -10.80 -17.71 -1.70
N ALA A 543 -11.16 -16.44 -1.93
CA ALA A 543 -11.10 -15.41 -0.89
C ALA A 543 -12.00 -15.74 0.31
N SER A 544 -13.23 -16.22 0.07
CA SER A 544 -14.16 -16.64 1.13
C SER A 544 -13.68 -17.90 1.86
N ILE A 545 -13.09 -18.88 1.17
CA ILE A 545 -12.55 -20.10 1.79
C ILE A 545 -11.30 -19.77 2.63
N ASN A 546 -10.37 -18.96 2.12
CA ASN A 546 -9.18 -18.53 2.86
C ASN A 546 -9.55 -17.71 4.10
N LEU A 547 -10.50 -16.76 4.00
CA LEU A 547 -10.97 -15.98 5.16
C LEU A 547 -11.63 -16.86 6.24
N ASN A 548 -12.35 -17.89 5.81
CA ASN A 548 -12.99 -18.89 6.68
C ASN A 548 -11.95 -19.76 7.39
N ALA A 549 -10.92 -20.23 6.67
CA ALA A 549 -9.80 -20.97 7.26
C ALA A 549 -9.00 -20.09 8.24
N ILE A 550 -8.77 -18.82 7.92
CA ILE A 550 -8.12 -17.82 8.80
C ILE A 550 -8.89 -17.68 10.13
N ASN A 551 -10.21 -17.66 10.10
CA ASN A 551 -11.01 -17.57 11.32
C ASN A 551 -11.09 -18.91 12.09
N LYS A 552 -11.10 -20.04 11.39
CA LYS A 552 -11.04 -21.40 11.98
C LYS A 552 -9.65 -21.76 12.55
N CYS A 553 -8.58 -21.09 12.13
CA CYS A 553 -7.21 -21.32 12.61
C CYS A 553 -7.16 -21.31 14.15
N PRO A 554 -6.60 -22.34 14.83
CA PRO A 554 -6.74 -22.52 16.28
C PRO A 554 -5.92 -21.53 17.13
N LEU A 555 -5.09 -20.69 16.52
CA LEU A 555 -4.33 -19.68 17.24
C LEU A 555 -5.22 -18.53 17.77
N LEU A 556 -4.79 -17.92 18.89
CA LEU A 556 -5.45 -16.75 19.46
C LEU A 556 -5.37 -15.55 18.51
N LYS A 557 -6.52 -14.93 18.22
CA LYS A 557 -6.68 -13.78 17.33
C LYS A 557 -7.28 -12.62 18.15
N PRO A 558 -6.50 -11.63 18.61
CA PRO A 558 -7.01 -10.55 19.46
C PRO A 558 -7.69 -9.42 18.66
N TRP A 559 -8.02 -9.65 17.39
CA TRP A 559 -8.61 -8.68 16.45
C TRP A 559 -9.75 -9.33 15.67
N ALA A 560 -10.69 -8.52 15.16
CA ALA A 560 -11.59 -8.97 14.11
C ALA A 560 -10.80 -9.29 12.83
N LEU A 561 -10.98 -10.49 12.26
CA LEU A 561 -10.38 -10.90 10.98
C LEU A 561 -11.48 -11.01 9.91
N THR A 562 -11.64 -9.96 9.11
CA THR A 562 -12.72 -9.81 8.12
C THR A 562 -12.20 -9.33 6.76
N PHE A 563 -13.09 -8.98 5.84
CA PHE A 563 -12.80 -8.64 4.44
C PHE A 563 -12.83 -7.12 4.17
N SER A 564 -12.04 -6.69 3.19
CA SER A 564 -12.21 -5.43 2.46
C SER A 564 -12.03 -5.70 0.96
N TYR A 565 -13.10 -6.18 0.34
CA TYR A 565 -13.07 -6.81 -0.98
C TYR A 565 -13.71 -5.92 -2.04
N GLY A 566 -12.99 -5.74 -3.16
CA GLY A 566 -13.56 -5.23 -4.41
C GLY A 566 -13.91 -6.41 -5.30
N ARG A 567 -12.92 -6.88 -6.09
CA ARG A 567 -13.05 -8.02 -7.02
C ARG A 567 -13.83 -9.21 -6.44
N ALA A 568 -13.50 -9.68 -5.23
CA ALA A 568 -14.12 -10.85 -4.59
C ALA A 568 -15.56 -10.66 -4.03
N LEU A 569 -16.14 -9.46 -4.17
CA LEU A 569 -17.57 -9.20 -3.94
C LEU A 569 -18.32 -8.76 -5.22
N GLN A 570 -17.60 -8.54 -6.33
CA GLN A 570 -18.10 -7.80 -7.48
C GLN A 570 -18.01 -8.54 -8.82
N ALA A 571 -17.16 -9.56 -8.96
CA ALA A 571 -16.88 -10.15 -10.27
C ALA A 571 -18.10 -10.86 -10.87
N SER A 572 -18.81 -11.68 -10.08
CA SER A 572 -20.05 -12.33 -10.55
C SER A 572 -21.18 -11.31 -10.75
N ALA A 573 -21.28 -10.29 -9.90
CA ALA A 573 -22.29 -9.23 -10.04
C ALA A 573 -22.10 -8.39 -11.32
N LEU A 574 -20.86 -7.97 -11.61
CA LEU A 574 -20.47 -7.27 -12.84
C LEU A 574 -20.77 -8.13 -14.09
N LYS A 575 -20.40 -9.41 -14.05
CA LYS A 575 -20.59 -10.38 -15.14
C LYS A 575 -22.07 -10.70 -15.38
N ALA A 576 -22.88 -10.78 -14.32
CA ALA A 576 -24.33 -10.95 -14.41
C ALA A 576 -25.05 -9.67 -14.91
N TRP A 577 -24.55 -8.48 -14.56
CA TRP A 577 -25.12 -7.22 -15.05
C TRP A 577 -24.89 -7.04 -16.55
N GLY A 578 -23.66 -7.20 -17.04
CA GLY A 578 -23.34 -7.11 -18.46
C GLY A 578 -23.70 -5.75 -19.11
N GLY A 579 -23.73 -4.67 -18.32
CA GLY A 579 -24.10 -3.32 -18.78
C GLY A 579 -25.60 -3.07 -18.93
N LYS A 580 -26.46 -4.09 -18.75
CA LYS A 580 -27.89 -4.00 -19.09
C LYS A 580 -28.78 -3.67 -17.89
N LYS A 581 -29.67 -2.70 -18.02
CA LYS A 581 -30.59 -2.30 -16.93
C LYS A 581 -31.57 -3.42 -16.55
N GLU A 582 -31.95 -4.28 -17.50
CA GLU A 582 -32.79 -5.48 -17.26
C GLU A 582 -32.17 -6.49 -16.26
N ASN A 583 -30.84 -6.58 -16.22
CA ASN A 583 -30.12 -7.57 -15.40
C ASN A 583 -29.91 -7.11 -13.94
N LEU A 584 -30.41 -5.93 -13.55
CA LEU A 584 -30.19 -5.31 -12.24
C LEU A 584 -30.41 -6.28 -11.07
N LYS A 585 -31.50 -7.08 -11.10
CA LYS A 585 -31.83 -8.02 -10.02
C LYS A 585 -30.99 -9.29 -10.01
N ALA A 586 -30.61 -9.82 -11.17
CA ALA A 586 -29.68 -10.95 -11.23
C ALA A 586 -28.30 -10.58 -10.66
N ALA A 587 -27.80 -9.40 -11.02
CA ALA A 587 -26.53 -8.87 -10.52
C ALA A 587 -26.55 -8.54 -9.02
N GLN A 588 -27.66 -8.00 -8.51
CA GLN A 588 -27.85 -7.80 -7.06
C GLN A 588 -27.81 -9.14 -6.30
N GLU A 589 -28.43 -10.19 -6.84
CA GLU A 589 -28.43 -11.52 -6.20
C GLU A 589 -27.00 -12.12 -6.10
N GLU A 590 -26.17 -12.00 -7.14
CA GLU A 590 -24.77 -12.48 -7.08
C GLU A 590 -23.92 -11.70 -6.06
N TYR A 591 -24.08 -10.37 -5.98
CA TYR A 591 -23.45 -9.58 -4.92
C TYR A 591 -23.91 -10.01 -3.52
N ILE A 592 -25.21 -10.22 -3.33
CA ILE A 592 -25.79 -10.68 -2.05
C ILE A 592 -25.23 -12.05 -1.65
N LYS A 593 -25.11 -13.00 -2.60
CA LYS A 593 -24.48 -14.31 -2.36
C LYS A 593 -23.04 -14.16 -1.86
N ARG A 594 -22.21 -13.32 -2.50
CA ARG A 594 -20.82 -13.10 -2.03
C ARG A 594 -20.77 -12.34 -0.70
N ALA A 595 -21.69 -11.42 -0.43
CA ALA A 595 -21.78 -10.72 0.85
C ALA A 595 -22.10 -11.68 2.00
N LEU A 596 -23.10 -12.57 1.82
CA LEU A 596 -23.48 -13.60 2.79
C LEU A 596 -22.37 -14.64 2.99
N ALA A 597 -21.72 -15.10 1.92
CA ALA A 597 -20.58 -16.02 1.99
C ALA A 597 -19.43 -15.45 2.85
N ASN A 598 -19.07 -14.19 2.60
CA ASN A 598 -18.00 -13.52 3.34
C ASN A 598 -18.39 -13.14 4.79
N SER A 599 -19.67 -12.84 5.05
CA SER A 599 -20.21 -12.66 6.41
C SER A 599 -20.14 -13.94 7.25
N LEU A 600 -20.33 -15.11 6.63
CA LEU A 600 -20.10 -16.41 7.28
C LEU A 600 -18.59 -16.71 7.43
N ALA A 601 -17.77 -16.32 6.45
CA ALA A 601 -16.33 -16.57 6.45
C ALA A 601 -15.59 -15.80 7.56
N CYS A 602 -15.92 -14.52 7.79
CA CYS A 602 -15.36 -13.74 8.91
C CYS A 602 -15.81 -14.22 10.31
N GLN A 603 -16.69 -15.23 10.38
CA GLN A 603 -17.09 -15.92 11.60
C GLN A 603 -16.54 -17.35 11.70
N GLY A 604 -15.80 -17.84 10.69
CA GLY A 604 -15.39 -19.24 10.59
C GLY A 604 -16.56 -20.22 10.39
N LYS A 605 -17.70 -19.74 9.88
CA LYS A 605 -18.95 -20.49 9.70
C LYS A 605 -19.26 -20.84 8.23
N TYR A 606 -18.41 -20.42 7.30
CA TYR A 606 -18.65 -20.70 5.88
C TYR A 606 -18.36 -22.17 5.54
N THR A 607 -19.19 -22.72 4.65
CA THR A 607 -19.04 -24.04 4.06
C THR A 607 -19.30 -23.89 2.55
N PRO A 608 -18.30 -24.11 1.67
CA PRO A 608 -18.53 -24.07 0.23
C PRO A 608 -19.49 -25.19 -0.15
N SER A 609 -20.51 -24.87 -0.95
CA SER A 609 -21.60 -25.82 -1.29
C SER A 609 -21.23 -26.84 -2.37
N GLY A 610 -20.01 -26.78 -2.91
CA GLY A 610 -19.63 -27.46 -4.15
C GLY A 610 -20.30 -26.90 -5.41
N GLN A 611 -21.17 -25.90 -5.28
CA GLN A 611 -21.94 -25.27 -6.36
C GLN A 611 -21.57 -23.80 -6.57
N ALA A 612 -20.31 -23.44 -6.29
CA ALA A 612 -19.77 -22.15 -6.71
C ALA A 612 -19.83 -22.06 -8.25
N GLY A 613 -20.61 -21.11 -8.77
CA GLY A 613 -20.72 -20.90 -10.22
C GLY A 613 -19.36 -20.56 -10.84
N ALA A 614 -19.13 -20.93 -12.10
CA ALA A 614 -17.81 -20.79 -12.74
C ALA A 614 -17.19 -19.39 -12.59
N ALA A 615 -18.02 -18.34 -12.68
CA ALA A 615 -17.61 -16.94 -12.46
C ALA A 615 -17.01 -16.64 -11.08
N ALA A 616 -17.49 -17.30 -10.01
CA ALA A 616 -16.97 -17.12 -8.66
C ALA A 616 -15.65 -17.87 -8.43
N SER A 617 -15.37 -18.87 -9.26
CA SER A 617 -14.16 -19.72 -9.23
C SER A 617 -13.06 -19.24 -10.18
N GLU A 618 -13.38 -18.36 -11.15
CA GLU A 618 -12.41 -17.73 -12.06
C GLU A 618 -11.39 -16.89 -11.28
N SER A 619 -10.09 -17.05 -11.58
CA SER A 619 -9.04 -16.24 -10.96
C SER A 619 -9.18 -14.77 -11.37
N LEU A 620 -9.10 -13.87 -10.39
CA LEU A 620 -9.30 -12.43 -10.61
C LEU A 620 -7.95 -11.67 -10.69
N PHE A 621 -6.83 -12.42 -10.75
CA PHE A 621 -5.47 -11.91 -10.86
C PHE A 621 -5.25 -11.09 -12.14
N VAL A 622 -4.40 -10.07 -12.01
CA VAL A 622 -3.87 -9.26 -13.11
C VAL A 622 -2.44 -8.92 -12.71
N SER A 623 -1.47 -9.25 -13.56
CA SER A 623 -0.06 -9.06 -13.22
C SER A 623 0.31 -7.58 -13.11
N ASN A 624 1.17 -7.24 -12.13
CA ASN A 624 1.66 -5.91 -11.83
C ASN A 624 0.52 -4.86 -11.66
N HIS A 625 -0.57 -5.21 -10.97
CA HIS A 625 -1.77 -4.38 -10.89
C HIS A 625 -1.60 -3.12 -10.01
N ALA A 626 -1.12 -2.04 -10.63
CA ALA A 626 -1.37 -0.67 -10.21
C ALA A 626 -2.81 -0.24 -10.59
N TYR A 627 -3.43 0.58 -9.73
CA TYR A 627 -4.82 1.05 -9.84
C TYR A 627 -4.94 2.38 -10.56
#